data_AF-A0A916ZUK1-F1
#
_entry.id   AF-A0A916ZUK1-F1
#
_cell.length_a   1.000
_cell.length_b   1.000
_cell.length_c   1.000
_cell.angle_alpha   90.00
_cell.angle_beta   90.00
_cell.angle_gamma   90.00
#
_symmetry.space_group_name_H-M   'P 1'
#
loop_
_entity.id
_entity.type
_entity.pdbx_description
1 polymer ?
#
loop_
_entity_poly.entity_id
_entity_poly.type
_entity_poly.pdbx_seq_one_letter_code
_entity_poly.pdbx_strand_id
1 'polypeptide(L)'
;MRDFIAQAFKAEHDAWRYIVGTVLIFVIWQFGSIPFLGAVSWQLYQDGKDVASAGDFSVMMNTLSKNLTFFLMLLSFVFGFLGVWFVVKFIHQQKFIEVITSRKRFDWKRFFVGFSLIGVFIIGVTIVDYFYNPEDYALNFQLVPFLILAAIGIILVPIQTSFEEIYFRGYLMQGLGVIFKNRAVPFILTSVGFGMLHFFNPEVDKIGNIIMLSYIGTGFLLAIFALMDEGLELSMGFHAANNLVTALLVTADWTAFQTESIFISLAEPSANFEVLFPVLVIYPIYIIVLAKIYKWKDWNKKLFGKVNQPVEIGNI
;
A
#
# COMPACT_ATOMS: atom_id res chain seq x y z
N MET A 1 -23.52 15.49 -6.53
CA MET A 1 -22.05 15.53 -6.41
C MET A 1 -21.58 14.09 -6.20
N ARG A 2 -20.57 13.61 -6.92
CA ARG A 2 -19.98 12.30 -6.63
C ARG A 2 -19.10 12.48 -5.39
N ASP A 3 -19.56 11.95 -4.26
CA ASP A 3 -18.86 12.00 -2.97
C ASP A 3 -18.51 10.57 -2.58
N PHE A 4 -17.21 10.33 -2.44
CA PHE A 4 -16.55 9.04 -2.26
C PHE A 4 -16.83 8.47 -0.88
N ILE A 5 -16.73 9.29 0.18
CA ILE A 5 -17.12 8.84 1.52
C ILE A 5 -18.63 8.58 1.55
N ALA A 6 -19.43 9.43 0.91
CA ALA A 6 -20.88 9.28 0.91
C ALA A 6 -21.37 8.03 0.14
N GLN A 7 -20.51 7.31 -0.57
CA GLN A 7 -20.88 6.04 -1.19
C GLN A 7 -21.35 5.00 -0.16
N ALA A 8 -20.81 5.03 1.07
CA ALA A 8 -21.22 4.12 2.13
C ALA A 8 -22.67 4.30 2.61
N PHE A 9 -23.28 5.48 2.42
CA PHE A 9 -24.71 5.69 2.74
C PHE A 9 -25.68 4.92 1.84
N LYS A 10 -25.20 4.30 0.77
CA LYS A 10 -26.03 3.50 -0.14
C LYS A 10 -26.20 2.05 0.32
N ALA A 11 -25.59 1.69 1.43
CA ALA A 11 -25.48 0.31 1.91
C ALA A 11 -25.52 0.27 3.45
N GLU A 12 -25.40 -0.92 4.02
CA GLU A 12 -25.40 -1.10 5.46
C GLU A 12 -24.13 -0.52 6.09
N HIS A 13 -24.29 0.41 7.03
CA HIS A 13 -23.20 1.28 7.49
C HIS A 13 -23.16 1.52 9.01
N ASP A 14 -23.83 0.67 9.80
CA ASP A 14 -23.76 0.76 11.26
C ASP A 14 -22.32 0.60 11.77
N ALA A 15 -21.96 1.33 12.82
CA ALA A 15 -20.60 1.36 13.34
C ALA A 15 -20.04 -0.04 13.70
N TRP A 16 -20.88 -0.93 14.24
CA TRP A 16 -20.46 -2.28 14.62
C TRP A 16 -19.99 -3.11 13.41
N ARG A 17 -20.55 -2.88 12.22
CA ARG A 17 -20.18 -3.58 10.99
C ARG A 17 -18.74 -3.27 10.60
N TYR A 18 -18.33 -2.01 10.77
CA TYR A 18 -16.95 -1.58 10.52
C TYR A 18 -15.98 -2.17 11.54
N ILE A 19 -16.35 -2.27 12.82
CA ILE A 19 -15.51 -2.89 13.86
C ILE A 19 -15.33 -4.39 13.57
N VAL A 20 -16.44 -5.12 13.36
CA VAL A 20 -16.40 -6.56 13.07
C VAL A 20 -15.69 -6.83 11.75
N GLY A 21 -15.95 -6.04 10.71
CA GLY A 21 -15.32 -6.19 9.41
C GLY A 21 -13.82 -5.93 9.47
N THR A 22 -13.36 -4.91 10.19
CA THR A 22 -11.93 -4.64 10.44
C THR A 22 -11.24 -5.85 11.07
N VAL A 23 -11.80 -6.40 12.15
CA VAL A 23 -11.25 -7.58 12.83
C VAL A 23 -11.25 -8.80 11.91
N LEU A 24 -12.35 -9.04 11.18
CA LEU A 24 -12.47 -10.19 10.28
C LEU A 24 -11.47 -10.12 9.12
N ILE A 25 -11.31 -8.94 8.50
CA ILE A 25 -10.32 -8.72 7.43
C ILE A 25 -8.92 -9.01 7.95
N PHE A 26 -8.58 -8.49 9.13
CA PHE A 26 -7.27 -8.72 9.74
C PHE A 26 -7.02 -10.21 9.98
N VAL A 27 -7.99 -10.93 10.57
CA VAL A 27 -7.88 -12.38 10.83
C VAL A 27 -7.72 -13.18 9.53
N ILE A 28 -8.51 -12.87 8.49
CA ILE A 28 -8.40 -13.53 7.17
C ILE A 28 -7.02 -13.27 6.56
N TRP A 29 -6.51 -12.05 6.66
CA TRP A 29 -5.17 -11.71 6.19
C TRP A 29 -4.09 -12.51 6.95
N GLN A 30 -4.19 -12.64 8.28
CA GLN A 30 -3.27 -13.47 9.07
C GLN A 30 -3.31 -14.95 8.69
N PHE A 31 -4.49 -15.51 8.35
CA PHE A 31 -4.53 -16.88 7.81
C PHE A 31 -3.73 -17.03 6.52
N GLY A 32 -3.65 -15.97 5.71
CA GLY A 32 -2.85 -15.94 4.50
C GLY A 32 -1.33 -15.99 4.72
N SER A 33 -0.83 -15.78 5.96
CA SER A 33 0.60 -15.91 6.29
C SER A 33 1.01 -17.33 6.68
N ILE A 34 0.04 -18.21 6.99
CA ILE A 34 0.30 -19.60 7.38
C ILE A 34 1.11 -20.37 6.32
N PRO A 35 0.83 -20.27 5.00
CA PRO A 35 1.64 -20.94 3.99
C PRO A 35 3.12 -20.55 4.03
N PHE A 36 3.43 -19.27 4.32
CA PHE A 36 4.80 -18.81 4.44
C PHE A 36 5.50 -19.42 5.66
N LEU A 37 4.90 -19.28 6.84
CA LEU A 37 5.44 -19.84 8.09
C LEU A 37 5.58 -21.37 8.02
N GLY A 38 4.62 -22.05 7.39
CA GLY A 38 4.65 -23.50 7.18
C GLY A 38 5.78 -23.93 6.26
N ALA A 39 6.01 -23.21 5.16
CA ALA A 39 7.10 -23.51 4.22
C ALA A 39 8.49 -23.30 4.86
N VAL A 40 8.68 -22.21 5.60
CA VAL A 40 9.92 -21.95 6.37
C VAL A 40 10.15 -23.06 7.40
N SER A 41 9.14 -23.35 8.23
CA SER A 41 9.24 -24.38 9.27
C SER A 41 9.54 -25.77 8.71
N TRP A 42 8.92 -26.11 7.58
CA TRP A 42 9.17 -27.36 6.88
C TRP A 42 10.61 -27.45 6.37
N GLN A 43 11.13 -26.38 5.76
CA GLN A 43 12.50 -26.35 5.27
C GLN A 43 13.52 -26.45 6.42
N LEU A 44 13.29 -25.74 7.54
CA LEU A 44 14.15 -25.85 8.73
C LEU A 44 14.20 -27.28 9.27
N TYR A 45 13.04 -27.95 9.35
CA TYR A 45 12.97 -29.35 9.76
C TYR A 45 13.76 -30.27 8.83
N GLN A 46 13.62 -30.09 7.51
CA GLN A 46 14.36 -30.87 6.51
C GLN A 46 15.87 -30.64 6.59
N ASP A 47 16.30 -29.43 6.94
CA ASP A 47 17.71 -29.08 7.17
C ASP A 47 18.24 -29.57 8.54
N GLY A 48 17.40 -30.17 9.40
CA GLY A 48 17.76 -30.56 10.77
C GLY A 48 18.01 -29.38 11.72
N LYS A 49 17.47 -28.20 11.39
CA LYS A 49 17.58 -26.96 12.19
C LYS A 49 16.41 -26.85 13.17
N ASP A 50 16.58 -26.01 14.19
CA ASP A 50 15.52 -25.74 15.16
C ASP A 50 14.36 -24.95 14.52
N VAL A 51 13.17 -25.57 14.46
CA VAL A 51 11.96 -24.95 13.91
C VAL A 51 11.51 -23.73 14.74
N ALA A 52 11.84 -23.66 16.03
CA ALA A 52 11.53 -22.50 16.85
C ALA A 52 12.23 -21.21 16.36
N SER A 53 13.31 -21.34 15.58
CA SER A 53 13.99 -20.19 14.97
C SER A 53 13.17 -19.48 13.87
N ALA A 54 12.07 -20.08 13.40
CA ALA A 54 11.17 -19.46 12.41
C ALA A 54 10.47 -18.17 12.91
N GLY A 55 10.58 -17.83 14.21
CA GLY A 55 10.14 -16.54 14.75
C GLY A 55 11.10 -15.38 14.47
N ASP A 56 12.33 -15.65 14.03
CA ASP A 56 13.32 -14.63 13.69
C ASP A 56 13.18 -14.17 12.23
N PHE A 57 13.21 -12.85 12.01
CA PHE A 57 13.05 -12.27 10.68
C PHE A 57 14.16 -12.69 9.71
N SER A 58 15.41 -12.69 10.15
CA SER A 58 16.56 -13.07 9.31
C SER A 58 16.45 -14.53 8.90
N VAL A 59 16.04 -15.42 9.82
CA VAL A 59 15.79 -16.83 9.51
C VAL A 59 14.68 -16.97 8.48
N MET A 60 13.53 -16.30 8.65
CA MET A 60 12.43 -16.37 7.68
C MET A 60 12.84 -15.93 6.27
N MET A 61 13.60 -14.85 6.17
CA MET A 61 13.99 -14.29 4.86
C MET A 61 15.06 -15.11 4.14
N ASN A 62 15.93 -15.81 4.88
CA ASN A 62 17.07 -16.55 4.33
C ASN A 62 16.86 -18.07 4.23
N THR A 63 15.75 -18.61 4.74
CA THR A 63 15.48 -20.06 4.71
C THR A 63 15.03 -20.56 3.34
N LEU A 64 14.18 -19.80 2.65
CA LEU A 64 13.67 -20.13 1.31
C LEU A 64 14.36 -19.28 0.24
N SER A 65 14.19 -19.63 -1.04
CA SER A 65 14.66 -18.76 -2.13
C SER A 65 13.89 -17.43 -2.11
N LYS A 66 14.56 -16.32 -2.47
CA LYS A 66 13.98 -14.97 -2.44
C LYS A 66 12.64 -14.88 -3.19
N ASN A 67 12.54 -15.50 -4.36
CA ASN A 67 11.31 -15.54 -5.14
C ASN A 67 10.18 -16.32 -4.45
N LEU A 68 10.47 -17.45 -3.79
CA LEU A 68 9.47 -18.20 -3.05
C LEU A 68 9.03 -17.44 -1.79
N THR A 69 9.97 -16.85 -1.06
CA THR A 69 9.70 -15.96 0.08
C THR A 69 8.77 -14.82 -0.34
N PHE A 70 9.14 -14.08 -1.40
CA PHE A 70 8.37 -12.96 -1.91
C PHE A 70 6.96 -13.38 -2.35
N PHE A 71 6.83 -14.50 -3.07
CA PHE A 71 5.53 -15.05 -3.45
C PHE A 71 4.64 -15.37 -2.24
N LEU A 72 5.17 -16.08 -1.24
CA LEU A 72 4.40 -16.51 -0.07
C LEU A 72 4.04 -15.33 0.85
N MET A 73 4.91 -14.33 0.97
CA MET A 73 4.60 -13.08 1.67
C MET A 73 3.45 -12.34 0.97
N LEU A 74 3.53 -12.18 -0.35
CA LEU A 74 2.49 -11.50 -1.12
C LEU A 74 1.17 -12.28 -1.18
N LEU A 75 1.22 -13.60 -1.09
CA LEU A 75 0.04 -14.46 -1.02
C LEU A 75 -0.87 -14.07 0.16
N SER A 76 -0.31 -13.66 1.30
CA SER A 76 -1.11 -13.22 2.44
C SER A 76 -2.07 -12.07 2.07
N PHE A 77 -1.61 -11.12 1.26
CA PHE A 77 -2.43 -9.98 0.84
C PHE A 77 -3.52 -10.35 -0.16
N VAL A 78 -3.40 -11.48 -0.87
CA VAL A 78 -4.52 -12.04 -1.66
C VAL A 78 -5.67 -12.44 -0.72
N PHE A 79 -5.36 -13.08 0.42
CA PHE A 79 -6.36 -13.38 1.43
C PHE A 79 -6.94 -12.10 2.04
N GLY A 80 -6.09 -11.11 2.34
CA GLY A 80 -6.56 -9.79 2.78
C GLY A 80 -7.55 -9.16 1.80
N PHE A 81 -7.23 -9.14 0.50
CA PHE A 81 -8.11 -8.64 -0.56
C PHE A 81 -9.45 -9.37 -0.57
N LEU A 82 -9.43 -10.71 -0.51
CA LEU A 82 -10.64 -11.53 -0.44
C LEU A 82 -11.45 -11.26 0.84
N GLY A 83 -10.77 -11.00 1.96
CA GLY A 83 -11.39 -10.60 3.22
C GLY A 83 -12.14 -9.28 3.09
N VAL A 84 -11.54 -8.26 2.48
CA VAL A 84 -12.22 -6.97 2.23
C VAL A 84 -13.40 -7.16 1.30
N TRP A 85 -13.23 -7.90 0.20
CA TRP A 85 -14.33 -8.22 -0.71
C TRP A 85 -15.49 -8.93 0.00
N PHE A 86 -15.18 -9.91 0.85
CA PHE A 86 -16.18 -10.65 1.63
C PHE A 86 -16.94 -9.71 2.57
N VAL A 87 -16.24 -8.91 3.36
CA VAL A 87 -16.86 -7.97 4.31
C VAL A 87 -17.74 -6.94 3.58
N VAL A 88 -17.23 -6.33 2.51
CA VAL A 88 -17.98 -5.34 1.71
C VAL A 88 -19.26 -5.96 1.12
N LYS A 89 -19.14 -7.17 0.55
CA LYS A 89 -20.26 -7.83 -0.13
C LYS A 89 -21.31 -8.36 0.84
N PHE A 90 -20.91 -8.97 1.94
CA PHE A 90 -21.83 -9.73 2.80
C PHE A 90 -22.21 -8.99 4.09
N ILE A 91 -21.29 -8.24 4.70
CA ILE A 91 -21.57 -7.48 5.92
C ILE A 91 -22.18 -6.12 5.58
N HIS A 92 -21.62 -5.42 4.59
CA HIS A 92 -22.11 -4.09 4.22
C HIS A 92 -23.15 -4.13 3.09
N GLN A 93 -23.21 -5.20 2.31
CA GLN A 93 -24.08 -5.31 1.13
C GLN A 93 -23.86 -4.15 0.13
N GLN A 94 -22.64 -3.61 0.10
CA GLN A 94 -22.24 -2.51 -0.77
C GLN A 94 -21.67 -3.06 -2.08
N LYS A 95 -21.88 -2.34 -3.20
CA LYS A 95 -21.20 -2.71 -4.45
C LYS A 95 -19.71 -2.44 -4.29
N PHE A 96 -18.87 -3.42 -4.60
CA PHE A 96 -17.42 -3.29 -4.40
C PHE A 96 -16.80 -2.08 -5.12
N ILE A 97 -17.31 -1.72 -6.30
CA ILE A 97 -16.86 -0.53 -7.03
C ILE A 97 -17.07 0.77 -6.25
N GLU A 98 -18.10 0.85 -5.40
CA GLU A 98 -18.43 2.03 -4.60
C GLU A 98 -17.44 2.23 -3.44
N VAL A 99 -16.72 1.18 -3.03
CA VAL A 99 -15.59 1.25 -2.09
C VAL A 99 -14.33 1.78 -2.77
N ILE A 100 -14.19 1.56 -4.08
CA ILE A 100 -13.02 1.98 -4.87
C ILE A 100 -13.21 3.39 -5.43
N THR A 101 -14.41 3.74 -5.88
CA THR A 101 -14.64 5.01 -6.56
C THR A 101 -16.10 5.46 -6.50
N SER A 102 -16.31 6.77 -6.53
CA SER A 102 -17.62 7.39 -6.74
C SER A 102 -18.07 7.37 -8.22
N ARG A 103 -17.22 6.92 -9.15
CA ARG A 103 -17.48 6.83 -10.59
C ARG A 103 -18.24 5.53 -10.93
N LYS A 104 -18.85 5.47 -12.11
CA LYS A 104 -19.62 4.28 -12.56
C LYS A 104 -18.74 3.04 -12.78
N ARG A 105 -17.48 3.26 -13.13
CA ARG A 105 -16.48 2.22 -13.41
C ARG A 105 -15.10 2.74 -13.03
N PHE A 106 -14.19 1.80 -12.82
CA PHE A 106 -12.78 2.09 -12.58
C PHE A 106 -12.19 2.89 -13.75
N ASP A 107 -11.45 3.95 -13.43
CA ASP A 107 -10.79 4.79 -14.43
C ASP A 107 -9.31 4.38 -14.60
N TRP A 108 -9.07 3.48 -15.56
CA TRP A 108 -7.73 2.99 -15.88
C TRP A 108 -6.76 4.11 -16.29
N LYS A 109 -7.25 5.20 -16.88
CA LYS A 109 -6.38 6.33 -17.25
C LYS A 109 -5.78 6.96 -16.00
N ARG A 110 -6.56 7.10 -14.93
CA ARG A 110 -6.09 7.63 -13.65
C ARG A 110 -5.09 6.71 -12.99
N PHE A 111 -5.39 5.41 -12.99
CA PHE A 111 -4.46 4.40 -12.52
C PHE A 111 -3.10 4.51 -13.23
N PHE A 112 -3.08 4.51 -14.56
CA PHE A 112 -1.82 4.59 -15.31
C PHE A 112 -1.13 5.95 -15.21
N VAL A 113 -1.86 7.05 -14.97
CA VAL A 113 -1.22 8.35 -14.65
C VAL A 113 -0.49 8.28 -13.32
N GLY A 114 -1.15 7.78 -12.26
CA GLY A 114 -0.51 7.60 -10.95
C GLY A 114 0.69 6.67 -11.03
N PHE A 115 0.52 5.53 -11.70
CA PHE A 115 1.55 4.52 -11.92
C PHE A 115 2.76 5.08 -12.67
N SER A 116 2.53 5.71 -13.83
CA SER A 116 3.63 6.15 -14.69
C SER A 116 4.40 7.32 -14.08
N LEU A 117 3.71 8.26 -13.41
CA LEU A 117 4.39 9.41 -12.82
C LEU A 117 5.42 8.97 -11.78
N ILE A 118 5.06 8.08 -10.84
CA ILE A 118 6.02 7.62 -9.80
C ILE A 118 7.01 6.60 -10.35
N GLY A 119 6.59 5.69 -11.23
CA GLY A 119 7.49 4.73 -11.83
C GLY A 119 8.62 5.38 -12.62
N VAL A 120 8.30 6.36 -13.47
CA VAL A 120 9.31 7.11 -14.24
C VAL A 120 10.23 7.91 -13.31
N PHE A 121 9.68 8.51 -12.25
CA PHE A 121 10.48 9.25 -11.27
C PHE A 121 11.46 8.34 -10.53
N ILE A 122 11.02 7.19 -10.00
CA ILE A 122 11.89 6.24 -9.30
C ILE A 122 12.98 5.75 -10.24
N ILE A 123 12.64 5.29 -11.44
CA ILE A 123 13.62 4.86 -12.45
C ILE A 123 14.64 5.97 -12.73
N GLY A 124 14.16 7.20 -12.96
CA GLY A 124 15.02 8.34 -13.27
C GLY A 124 15.97 8.69 -12.13
N VAL A 125 15.48 8.73 -10.88
CA VAL A 125 16.29 9.00 -9.70
C VAL A 125 17.32 7.90 -9.49
N THR A 126 16.93 6.62 -9.57
CA THR A 126 17.87 5.49 -9.43
C THR A 126 18.95 5.52 -10.51
N ILE A 127 18.61 5.85 -11.76
CA ILE A 127 19.61 5.98 -12.84
C ILE A 127 20.59 7.12 -12.54
N VAL A 128 20.09 8.29 -12.13
CA VAL A 128 20.95 9.42 -11.78
C VAL A 128 21.87 9.04 -10.62
N ASP A 129 21.31 8.48 -9.55
CA ASP A 129 22.07 8.09 -8.37
C ASP A 129 23.13 7.04 -8.67
N TYR A 130 22.81 6.02 -9.48
CA TYR A 130 23.78 5.02 -9.94
C TYR A 130 24.99 5.64 -10.66
N PHE A 131 24.79 6.72 -11.43
CA PHE A 131 25.90 7.39 -12.11
C PHE A 131 26.71 8.34 -11.20
N TYR A 132 26.11 8.84 -10.12
CA TYR A 132 26.80 9.70 -9.16
C TYR A 132 27.52 8.91 -8.07
N ASN A 133 26.93 7.80 -7.63
CA ASN A 133 27.42 6.93 -6.54
C ASN A 133 27.47 5.46 -7.00
N PRO A 134 28.23 5.12 -8.07
CA PRO A 134 28.25 3.76 -8.62
C PRO A 134 28.75 2.69 -7.63
N GLU A 135 29.56 3.06 -6.65
CA GLU A 135 30.05 2.20 -5.57
C GLU A 135 28.95 1.69 -4.64
N ASP A 136 27.82 2.39 -4.57
CA ASP A 136 26.68 2.01 -3.73
C ASP A 136 25.80 0.93 -4.38
N TYR A 137 26.16 0.47 -5.58
CA TYR A 137 25.36 -0.48 -6.35
C TYR A 137 26.19 -1.69 -6.81
N ALA A 138 25.73 -2.88 -6.44
CA ALA A 138 26.20 -4.12 -7.04
C ALA A 138 25.19 -4.66 -8.06
N LEU A 139 25.66 -5.05 -9.25
CA LEU A 139 24.81 -5.72 -10.24
C LEU A 139 24.45 -7.13 -9.75
N ASN A 140 23.15 -7.39 -9.58
CA ASN A 140 22.60 -8.68 -9.14
C ASN A 140 21.81 -9.40 -10.26
N PHE A 141 21.66 -8.76 -11.43
CA PHE A 141 20.76 -9.23 -12.48
C PHE A 141 21.10 -10.64 -12.99
N GLN A 142 20.18 -11.57 -12.73
CA GLN A 142 20.16 -12.90 -13.31
C GLN A 142 18.83 -13.09 -14.05
N LEU A 143 18.88 -13.36 -15.37
CA LEU A 143 17.71 -13.32 -16.22
C LEU A 143 16.55 -14.21 -15.73
N VAL A 144 16.82 -15.48 -15.40
CA VAL A 144 15.76 -16.42 -14.99
C VAL A 144 15.17 -16.05 -13.62
N PRO A 145 15.97 -15.85 -12.54
CA PRO A 145 15.45 -15.35 -11.26
C PRO A 145 14.69 -14.03 -11.39
N PHE A 146 15.18 -13.08 -12.18
CA PHE A 146 14.52 -11.81 -12.41
C PHE A 146 13.18 -11.95 -13.15
N LEU A 147 13.09 -12.81 -14.17
CA LEU A 147 11.82 -13.04 -14.87
C LEU A 147 10.76 -13.67 -13.95
N ILE A 148 11.19 -14.55 -13.05
CA ILE A 148 10.30 -15.11 -12.01
C ILE A 148 9.84 -14.00 -11.05
N LEU A 149 10.78 -13.17 -10.57
CA LEU A 149 10.46 -12.01 -9.73
C LEU A 149 9.47 -11.07 -10.43
N ALA A 150 9.71 -10.75 -11.70
CA ALA A 150 8.85 -9.88 -12.50
C ALA A 150 7.45 -10.48 -12.66
N ALA A 151 7.34 -11.78 -12.96
CA ALA A 151 6.04 -12.44 -13.06
C ALA A 151 5.27 -12.41 -11.73
N ILE A 152 5.93 -12.70 -10.61
CA ILE A 152 5.32 -12.62 -9.27
C ILE A 152 4.92 -11.17 -8.96
N GLY A 153 5.84 -10.23 -9.14
CA GLY A 153 5.66 -8.82 -8.80
C GLY A 153 4.54 -8.16 -9.61
N ILE A 154 4.53 -8.33 -10.93
CA ILE A 154 3.53 -7.73 -11.83
C ILE A 154 2.12 -8.20 -11.49
N ILE A 155 1.95 -9.42 -10.97
CA ILE A 155 0.64 -9.96 -10.61
C ILE A 155 0.27 -9.62 -9.17
N LEU A 156 1.16 -9.93 -8.22
CA LEU A 156 0.81 -9.91 -6.80
C LEU A 156 1.04 -8.55 -6.12
N VAL A 157 2.00 -7.72 -6.56
CA VAL A 157 2.20 -6.38 -5.96
C VAL A 157 1.00 -5.46 -6.21
N PRO A 158 0.39 -5.43 -7.42
CA PRO A 158 -0.87 -4.70 -7.61
C PRO A 158 -1.99 -5.22 -6.71
N ILE A 159 -2.07 -6.53 -6.43
CA ILE A 159 -3.09 -7.08 -5.50
C ILE A 159 -2.80 -6.65 -4.06
N GLN A 160 -1.55 -6.73 -3.62
CA GLN A 160 -1.12 -6.30 -2.29
C GLN A 160 -1.43 -4.83 -2.04
N THR A 161 -0.95 -3.95 -2.91
CA THR A 161 -1.21 -2.51 -2.82
C THR A 161 -2.71 -2.20 -2.97
N SER A 162 -3.44 -2.92 -3.82
CA SER A 162 -4.90 -2.76 -3.93
C SER A 162 -5.61 -3.13 -2.63
N PHE A 163 -5.24 -4.23 -1.97
CA PHE A 163 -5.81 -4.56 -0.67
C PHE A 163 -5.60 -3.44 0.34
N GLU A 164 -4.38 -2.91 0.45
CA GLU A 164 -4.08 -1.84 1.40
C GLU A 164 -4.85 -0.56 1.08
N GLU A 165 -4.89 -0.16 -0.19
CA GLU A 165 -5.67 1.02 -0.62
C GLU A 165 -7.17 0.84 -0.34
N ILE A 166 -7.74 -0.30 -0.70
CA ILE A 166 -9.16 -0.58 -0.51
C ILE A 166 -9.48 -0.71 0.98
N TYR A 167 -8.61 -1.29 1.80
CA TYR A 167 -8.81 -1.41 3.24
C TYR A 167 -8.74 -0.05 3.94
N PHE A 168 -7.66 0.71 3.75
CA PHE A 168 -7.45 1.98 4.45
C PHE A 168 -8.26 3.13 3.85
N ARG A 169 -8.20 3.33 2.53
CA ARG A 169 -8.79 4.50 1.86
C ARG A 169 -10.16 4.21 1.25
N GLY A 170 -10.51 2.95 1.02
CA GLY A 170 -11.87 2.56 0.69
C GLY A 170 -12.71 2.33 1.94
N TYR A 171 -12.51 1.19 2.58
CA TYR A 171 -13.35 0.65 3.63
C TYR A 171 -13.32 1.47 4.93
N LEU A 172 -12.14 1.63 5.55
CA LEU A 172 -12.00 2.37 6.81
C LEU A 172 -12.31 3.86 6.63
N MET A 173 -11.82 4.48 5.56
CA MET A 173 -12.08 5.89 5.27
C MET A 173 -13.57 6.19 5.09
N GLN A 174 -14.30 5.35 4.34
CA GLN A 174 -15.75 5.51 4.20
C GLN A 174 -16.45 5.30 5.55
N GLY A 175 -16.11 4.23 6.28
CA GLY A 175 -16.74 3.90 7.56
C GLY A 175 -16.54 4.97 8.63
N LEU A 176 -15.29 5.36 8.88
CA LEU A 176 -14.95 6.44 9.82
C LEU A 176 -15.60 7.77 9.38
N GLY A 177 -15.64 8.04 8.07
CA GLY A 177 -16.29 9.24 7.54
C GLY A 177 -17.79 9.29 7.84
N VAL A 178 -18.49 8.16 7.71
CA VAL A 178 -19.92 8.04 8.03
C VAL A 178 -20.17 8.11 9.53
N ILE A 179 -19.37 7.39 10.34
CA ILE A 179 -19.52 7.32 11.81
C ILE A 179 -19.31 8.69 12.44
N PHE A 180 -18.22 9.38 12.09
CA PHE A 180 -17.86 10.67 12.67
C PHE A 180 -18.46 11.86 11.94
N LYS A 181 -19.10 11.64 10.79
CA LYS A 181 -19.69 12.68 9.92
C LYS A 181 -18.70 13.80 9.56
N ASN A 182 -17.41 13.46 9.49
CA ASN A 182 -16.30 14.39 9.34
C ASN A 182 -15.19 13.75 8.50
N ARG A 183 -14.60 14.51 7.56
CA ARG A 183 -13.56 14.02 6.64
C ARG A 183 -12.15 14.01 7.25
N ALA A 184 -11.89 14.87 8.24
CA ALA A 184 -10.60 14.96 8.91
C ALA A 184 -10.27 13.67 9.69
N VAL A 185 -11.29 13.08 10.33
CA VAL A 185 -11.12 11.86 11.13
C VAL A 185 -10.60 10.68 10.28
N PRO A 186 -11.29 10.24 9.21
CA PRO A 186 -10.74 9.20 8.34
C PRO A 186 -9.43 9.62 7.69
N PHE A 187 -9.30 10.89 7.26
CA PHE A 187 -8.08 11.39 6.63
C PHE A 187 -6.84 11.19 7.51
N ILE A 188 -6.93 11.51 8.81
CA ILE A 188 -5.81 11.37 9.76
C ILE A 188 -5.64 9.92 10.19
N LEU A 189 -6.72 9.26 10.63
CA LEU A 189 -6.62 7.93 11.24
C LEU A 189 -6.16 6.86 10.25
N THR A 190 -6.63 6.90 8.99
CA THR A 190 -6.20 5.90 8.00
C THR A 190 -4.77 6.16 7.51
N SER A 191 -4.34 7.43 7.46
CA SER A 191 -2.96 7.80 7.11
C SER A 191 -1.96 7.37 8.17
N VAL A 192 -2.23 7.66 9.43
CA VAL A 192 -1.38 7.24 10.56
C VAL A 192 -1.43 5.72 10.70
N GLY A 193 -2.62 5.11 10.66
CA GLY A 193 -2.79 3.66 10.76
C GLY A 193 -2.03 2.90 9.67
N PHE A 194 -2.03 3.40 8.43
CA PHE A 194 -1.23 2.85 7.34
C PHE A 194 0.27 2.89 7.65
N GLY A 195 0.78 4.05 8.09
CA GLY A 195 2.19 4.19 8.46
C GLY A 195 2.58 3.25 9.60
N MET A 196 1.74 3.14 10.63
CA MET A 196 1.98 2.30 11.81
C MET A 196 2.07 0.79 11.50
N LEU A 197 1.49 0.31 10.41
CA LEU A 197 1.69 -1.10 9.99
C LEU A 197 3.15 -1.43 9.70
N HIS A 198 3.97 -0.42 9.37
CA HIS A 198 5.36 -0.58 8.97
C HIS A 198 6.32 -0.39 10.16
N PHE A 199 5.81 -0.26 11.39
CA PHE A 199 6.64 0.02 12.56
C PHE A 199 7.63 -1.11 12.89
N PHE A 200 7.28 -2.35 12.54
CA PHE A 200 8.12 -3.54 12.76
C PHE A 200 8.93 -3.94 11.53
N ASN A 201 9.04 -3.05 10.55
CA ASN A 201 9.87 -3.29 9.38
C ASN A 201 11.36 -3.17 9.75
N PRO A 202 12.26 -3.98 9.15
CA PRO A 202 13.70 -3.94 9.42
C PRO A 202 14.33 -2.57 9.11
N GLU A 203 13.73 -1.79 8.20
CA GLU A 203 14.15 -0.42 7.91
C GLU A 203 14.04 0.49 9.14
N VAL A 204 13.06 0.27 10.04
CA VAL A 204 12.90 1.06 11.27
C VAL A 204 14.04 0.76 12.25
N ASP A 205 14.46 -0.50 12.36
CA ASP A 205 15.59 -0.89 13.21
C ASP A 205 16.92 -0.31 12.70
N LYS A 206 17.04 -0.14 11.38
CA LYS A 206 18.27 0.29 10.71
C LYS A 206 18.41 1.80 10.54
N ILE A 207 17.33 2.48 10.15
CA ILE A 207 17.29 3.95 9.92
C ILE A 207 16.81 4.68 11.18
N GLY A 208 16.13 3.98 12.09
CA GLY A 208 15.50 4.54 13.28
C GLY A 208 14.08 5.05 13.01
N ASN A 209 13.38 5.40 14.10
CA ASN A 209 11.97 5.83 14.08
C ASN A 209 11.66 7.01 13.15
N ILE A 210 12.66 7.75 12.68
CA ILE A 210 12.47 8.87 11.76
C ILE A 210 11.83 8.44 10.43
N ILE A 211 12.08 7.22 9.97
CA ILE A 211 11.49 6.68 8.73
C ILE A 211 9.96 6.57 8.81
N MET A 212 9.40 6.51 10.03
CA MET A 212 7.95 6.53 10.22
C MET A 212 7.32 7.80 9.68
N LEU A 213 8.04 8.93 9.64
CA LEU A 213 7.55 10.15 8.99
C LEU A 213 7.31 9.94 7.50
N SER A 214 8.14 9.15 6.83
CA SER A 214 7.98 8.78 5.42
C SER A 214 6.81 7.83 5.23
N TYR A 215 6.68 6.78 6.05
CA TYR A 215 5.54 5.85 5.97
C TYR A 215 4.20 6.54 6.25
N ILE A 216 4.12 7.37 7.30
CA ILE A 216 2.93 8.17 7.61
C ILE A 216 2.69 9.23 6.53
N GLY A 217 3.76 9.86 6.01
CA GLY A 217 3.70 10.82 4.92
C GLY A 217 3.10 10.23 3.63
N THR A 218 3.51 9.00 3.26
CA THR A 218 2.88 8.22 2.18
C THR A 218 1.42 7.93 2.50
N GLY A 219 1.13 7.59 3.77
CA GLY A 219 -0.20 7.52 4.36
C GLY A 219 -1.11 8.67 3.90
N PHE A 220 -0.66 9.89 4.20
CA PHE A 220 -1.34 11.14 3.90
C PHE A 220 -1.40 11.43 2.40
N LEU A 221 -0.32 11.22 1.65
CA LEU A 221 -0.28 11.43 0.20
C LEU A 221 -1.39 10.66 -0.51
N LEU A 222 -1.49 9.36 -0.23
CA LEU A 222 -2.45 8.47 -0.87
C LEU A 222 -3.89 8.79 -0.41
N ALA A 223 -4.08 9.20 0.84
CA ALA A 223 -5.37 9.67 1.32
C ALA A 223 -5.81 10.99 0.65
N ILE A 224 -4.88 11.91 0.36
CA ILE A 224 -5.14 13.13 -0.43
C ILE A 224 -5.60 12.74 -1.82
N PHE A 225 -4.93 11.80 -2.48
CA PHE A 225 -5.33 11.34 -3.82
C PHE A 225 -6.75 10.79 -3.82
N ALA A 226 -7.07 9.90 -2.86
CA ALA A 226 -8.40 9.31 -2.73
C ALA A 226 -9.51 10.35 -2.53
N LEU A 227 -9.32 11.27 -1.58
CA LEU A 227 -10.34 12.27 -1.21
C LEU A 227 -10.49 13.40 -2.23
N MET A 228 -9.38 13.89 -2.79
CA MET A 228 -9.41 14.97 -3.78
C MET A 228 -9.92 14.48 -5.13
N ASP A 229 -9.59 13.23 -5.50
CA ASP A 229 -9.97 12.66 -6.79
C ASP A 229 -11.32 11.91 -6.78
N GLU A 230 -11.89 11.67 -5.60
CA GLU A 230 -13.15 10.95 -5.39
C GLU A 230 -13.09 9.47 -5.83
N GLY A 231 -11.94 8.84 -5.63
CA GLY A 231 -11.68 7.42 -5.87
C GLY A 231 -10.19 7.04 -5.76
N LEU A 232 -9.91 5.75 -5.66
CA LEU A 232 -8.60 5.18 -5.33
C LEU A 232 -7.65 5.03 -6.52
N GLU A 233 -8.07 5.29 -7.76
CA GLU A 233 -7.30 4.93 -8.95
C GLU A 233 -5.91 5.56 -8.98
N LEU A 234 -5.79 6.83 -8.60
CA LEU A 234 -4.48 7.50 -8.52
C LEU A 234 -3.59 6.91 -7.42
N SER A 235 -4.17 6.61 -6.26
CA SER A 235 -3.42 6.07 -5.12
C SER A 235 -3.00 4.62 -5.37
N MET A 236 -3.88 3.78 -5.93
CA MET A 236 -3.58 2.42 -6.35
C MET A 236 -2.50 2.40 -7.44
N GLY A 237 -2.58 3.29 -8.42
CA GLY A 237 -1.57 3.40 -9.47
C GLY A 237 -0.21 3.78 -8.90
N PHE A 238 -0.16 4.85 -8.09
CA PHE A 238 1.06 5.30 -7.44
C PHE A 238 1.65 4.19 -6.57
N HIS A 239 0.86 3.60 -5.68
CA HIS A 239 1.33 2.61 -4.72
C HIS A 239 1.84 1.36 -5.42
N ALA A 240 1.11 0.84 -6.42
CA ALA A 240 1.54 -0.31 -7.21
C ALA A 240 2.88 -0.05 -7.91
N ALA A 241 3.06 1.11 -8.57
CA ALA A 241 4.32 1.45 -9.21
C ALA A 241 5.46 1.65 -8.20
N ASN A 242 5.21 2.34 -7.09
CA ASN A 242 6.20 2.56 -6.04
C ASN A 242 6.79 1.23 -5.56
N ASN A 243 5.93 0.25 -5.25
CA ASN A 243 6.38 -1.02 -4.71
C ASN A 243 6.95 -1.93 -5.81
N LEU A 244 6.30 -2.00 -6.97
CA LEU A 244 6.73 -2.89 -8.06
C LEU A 244 8.07 -2.44 -8.65
N VAL A 245 8.21 -1.16 -8.97
CA VAL A 245 9.44 -0.63 -9.57
C VAL A 245 10.59 -0.75 -8.57
N THR A 246 10.38 -0.40 -7.30
CA THR A 246 11.41 -0.55 -6.27
C THR A 246 11.85 -2.01 -6.13
N ALA A 247 10.90 -2.94 -5.98
CA ALA A 247 11.19 -4.37 -5.84
C ALA A 247 11.93 -5.00 -7.04
N LEU A 248 11.75 -4.44 -8.25
CA LEU A 248 12.45 -4.91 -9.46
C LEU A 248 13.82 -4.26 -9.65
N LEU A 249 14.00 -3.00 -9.23
CA LEU A 249 15.22 -2.25 -9.48
C LEU A 249 16.29 -2.50 -8.42
N VAL A 250 15.96 -2.34 -7.14
CA VAL A 250 16.95 -2.29 -6.05
C VAL A 250 16.45 -3.07 -4.84
N THR A 251 17.33 -3.88 -4.24
CA THR A 251 17.10 -4.58 -2.98
C THR A 251 18.22 -4.26 -2.00
N ALA A 252 17.97 -4.40 -0.70
CA ALA A 252 19.01 -4.46 0.32
C ALA A 252 18.73 -5.61 1.30
N ASP A 253 19.70 -5.97 2.13
CA ASP A 253 19.55 -6.99 3.19
C ASP A 253 18.80 -6.46 4.42
N TRP A 254 18.65 -5.13 4.52
CA TRP A 254 17.94 -4.43 5.58
C TRP A 254 16.51 -4.01 5.20
N THR A 255 16.03 -4.33 4.00
CA THR A 255 14.66 -4.01 3.56
C THR A 255 13.68 -5.15 3.80
N ALA A 256 12.40 -4.81 4.01
CA ALA A 256 11.33 -5.78 4.26
C ALA A 256 11.13 -6.74 3.09
N PHE A 257 11.30 -6.25 1.85
CA PHE A 257 11.39 -7.08 0.67
C PHE A 257 12.85 -7.26 0.27
N GLN A 258 13.26 -8.53 0.17
CA GLN A 258 14.58 -8.92 -0.31
C GLN A 258 14.40 -9.74 -1.60
N THR A 259 14.70 -9.14 -2.75
CA THR A 259 14.29 -9.68 -4.05
C THR A 259 15.49 -10.02 -4.95
N GLU A 260 15.22 -10.68 -6.07
CA GLU A 260 16.17 -10.89 -7.17
C GLU A 260 16.19 -9.66 -8.12
N SER A 261 16.25 -8.46 -7.54
CA SER A 261 16.26 -7.18 -8.27
C SER A 261 17.50 -7.04 -9.16
N ILE A 262 17.48 -6.04 -10.05
CA ILE A 262 18.61 -5.72 -10.93
C ILE A 262 19.85 -5.36 -10.13
N PHE A 263 19.70 -4.54 -9.08
CA PHE A 263 20.78 -4.07 -8.24
C PHE A 263 20.58 -4.46 -6.78
N ILE A 264 21.70 -4.64 -6.07
CA ILE A 264 21.77 -4.63 -4.62
C ILE A 264 22.35 -3.28 -4.20
N SER A 265 21.69 -2.60 -3.27
CA SER A 265 22.23 -1.41 -2.62
C SER A 265 23.26 -1.83 -1.56
N LEU A 266 24.46 -1.26 -1.65
CA LEU A 266 25.56 -1.41 -0.70
C LEU A 266 25.69 -0.17 0.22
N ALA A 267 24.87 0.86 -0.02
CA ALA A 267 24.85 2.07 0.77
C ALA A 267 24.45 1.78 2.21
N GLU A 268 25.17 2.40 3.15
CA GLU A 268 24.78 2.36 4.56
C GLU A 268 23.49 3.18 4.75
N PRO A 269 22.41 2.57 5.30
CA PRO A 269 21.17 3.28 5.51
C PRO A 269 21.39 4.44 6.50
N SER A 270 20.98 5.64 6.11
CA SER A 270 21.19 6.85 6.93
C SER A 270 19.88 7.54 7.29
N ALA A 271 19.81 8.05 8.52
CA ALA A 271 18.69 8.83 9.04
C ALA A 271 18.66 10.28 8.53
N ASN A 272 19.30 10.55 7.38
CA ASN A 272 19.57 11.89 6.88
C ASN A 272 18.34 12.50 6.19
N PHE A 273 18.53 13.69 5.62
CA PHE A 273 17.50 14.43 4.89
C PHE A 273 16.81 13.61 3.79
N GLU A 274 17.48 12.58 3.26
CA GLU A 274 16.93 11.64 2.28
C GLU A 274 15.63 10.98 2.74
N VAL A 275 15.48 10.67 4.03
CA VAL A 275 14.25 10.10 4.59
C VAL A 275 13.09 11.09 4.47
N LEU A 276 13.36 12.38 4.68
CA LEU A 276 12.34 13.44 4.68
C LEU A 276 12.11 14.05 3.29
N PHE A 277 13.06 13.88 2.37
CA PHE A 277 13.02 14.48 1.05
C PHE A 277 11.76 14.09 0.24
N PRO A 278 11.31 12.81 0.23
CA PRO A 278 10.04 12.45 -0.39
C PRO A 278 8.86 13.25 0.17
N VAL A 279 8.75 13.35 1.50
CA VAL A 279 7.60 13.99 2.17
C VAL A 279 7.60 15.50 2.00
N LEU A 280 8.77 16.14 2.10
CA LEU A 280 8.90 17.60 2.12
C LEU A 280 8.96 18.22 0.72
N VAL A 281 9.40 17.46 -0.29
CA VAL A 281 9.65 18.00 -1.64
C VAL A 281 8.85 17.23 -2.69
N ILE A 282 9.07 15.92 -2.78
CA ILE A 282 8.50 15.13 -3.90
C ILE A 282 6.98 15.06 -3.79
N TYR A 283 6.44 14.71 -2.63
CA TYR A 283 5.00 14.55 -2.41
C TYR A 283 4.22 15.84 -2.67
N PRO A 284 4.64 17.02 -2.18
CA PRO A 284 4.05 18.30 -2.58
C PRO A 284 4.05 18.54 -4.09
N ILE A 285 5.15 18.21 -4.80
CA ILE A 285 5.21 18.33 -6.26
C ILE A 285 4.18 17.42 -6.93
N TYR A 286 4.08 16.15 -6.52
CA TYR A 286 3.06 15.22 -7.03
C TYR A 286 1.64 15.74 -6.82
N ILE A 287 1.36 16.24 -5.61
CA ILE A 287 0.06 16.81 -5.27
C ILE A 287 -0.25 17.99 -6.20
N ILE A 288 0.71 18.91 -6.42
CA ILE A 288 0.52 20.08 -7.31
C ILE A 288 0.29 19.64 -8.76
N VAL A 289 1.07 18.67 -9.26
CA VAL A 289 0.94 18.16 -10.63
C VAL A 289 -0.45 17.53 -10.83
N LEU A 290 -0.87 16.63 -9.95
CA LEU A 290 -2.18 15.98 -10.04
C LEU A 290 -3.33 16.96 -9.85
N ALA A 291 -3.19 17.91 -8.92
CA ALA A 291 -4.17 18.98 -8.72
C ALA A 291 -4.37 19.82 -9.99
N LYS A 292 -3.30 20.10 -10.75
CA LYS A 292 -3.39 20.80 -12.03
C LYS A 292 -4.02 19.94 -13.12
N ILE A 293 -3.59 18.68 -13.26
CA ILE A 293 -4.12 17.74 -14.28
C ILE A 293 -5.63 17.54 -14.10
N TYR A 294 -6.07 17.32 -12.85
CA TYR A 294 -7.46 16.97 -12.53
C TYR A 294 -8.29 18.12 -11.97
N LYS A 295 -7.70 19.32 -11.92
CA LYS A 295 -8.37 20.57 -11.50
C LYS A 295 -9.03 20.43 -10.14
N TRP A 296 -8.30 19.86 -9.18
CA TRP A 296 -8.79 19.68 -7.80
C TRP A 296 -9.12 21.04 -7.16
N LYS A 297 -10.28 21.11 -6.52
CA LYS A 297 -10.82 22.32 -5.85
C LYS A 297 -11.40 21.95 -4.50
N ASP A 298 -11.75 22.97 -3.72
CA ASP A 298 -12.45 22.84 -2.43
C ASP A 298 -11.69 21.98 -1.39
N TRP A 299 -10.36 22.11 -1.34
CA TRP A 299 -9.46 21.33 -0.49
C TRP A 299 -9.91 21.22 0.96
N ASN A 300 -10.27 22.35 1.59
CA ASN A 300 -10.76 22.34 2.97
C ASN A 300 -12.02 21.47 3.10
N LYS A 301 -12.98 21.62 2.20
CA LYS A 301 -14.19 20.80 2.19
C LYS A 301 -13.90 19.33 1.93
N LYS A 302 -12.97 18.99 1.03
CA LYS A 302 -12.64 17.61 0.65
C LYS A 302 -11.86 16.85 1.72
N LEU A 303 -10.98 17.53 2.45
CA LEU A 303 -10.12 16.92 3.47
C LEU A 303 -10.65 17.07 4.90
N PHE A 304 -11.30 18.19 5.21
CA PHE A 304 -11.70 18.54 6.58
C PHE A 304 -13.20 18.87 6.73
N GLY A 305 -13.95 18.86 5.63
CA GLY A 305 -15.39 19.16 5.63
C GLY A 305 -16.25 18.10 6.31
N LYS A 306 -17.53 18.42 6.48
CA LYS A 306 -18.55 17.48 6.98
C LYS A 306 -18.90 16.43 5.91
N VAL A 307 -19.24 15.25 6.39
CA VAL A 307 -19.83 14.17 5.59
C VAL A 307 -21.34 14.20 5.84
N ASN A 308 -22.10 14.54 4.82
CA ASN A 308 -23.55 14.63 4.92
C ASN A 308 -24.18 13.42 4.23
N GLN A 309 -25.20 12.84 4.87
CA GLN A 309 -26.04 11.86 4.23
C GLN A 309 -26.75 12.53 3.02
N PRO A 310 -26.71 11.93 1.82
CA PRO A 310 -27.46 12.44 0.69
C PRO A 310 -28.94 12.52 1.05
N VAL A 311 -29.60 13.64 0.74
CA VAL A 311 -31.06 13.74 0.86
C VAL A 311 -31.66 12.77 -0.14
N GLU A 312 -32.43 11.79 0.32
CA GLU A 312 -33.28 11.00 -0.57
C GLU A 312 -34.28 11.97 -1.21
N ILE A 313 -34.06 12.30 -2.47
CA ILE A 313 -35.12 12.88 -3.28
C ILE A 313 -36.06 11.72 -3.55
N GLY A 314 -37.08 11.58 -2.69
CA GLY A 314 -38.15 10.61 -2.90
C GLY A 314 -38.63 10.72 -4.35
N ASN A 315 -38.76 9.59 -5.03
CA ASN A 315 -39.42 9.55 -6.32
C ASN A 315 -40.86 10.02 -6.11
N ILE A 316 -41.14 11.27 -6.47
CA ILE A 316 -42.48 11.80 -6.66
C ILE A 316 -42.97 11.32 -8.03
#